data_AF-A0A2S9J2T7-F1
#
_entry.id   AF-A0A2S9J2T7-F1
#
_cell.length_a   1.000
_cell.length_b   1.000
_cell.length_c   1.000
_cell.angle_alpha   90.00
_cell.angle_beta   90.00
_cell.angle_gamma   90.00
#
_symmetry.space_group_name_H-M   'P 1'
#
loop_
_entity.id
_entity.type
_entity.pdbx_description
1 polymer ?
#
loop_
_entity_poly.entity_id
_entity_poly.type
_entity_poly.pdbx_seq_one_letter_code
_entity_poly.pdbx_strand_id
1 'polypeptide(L)'
;MVGKGYFELLPESSLRLLYVHRYPPIKVIPQGKRVMNEEELFAYKQTLTSLLSEHYVDTLLNEQISFARFLTDVLVLIHYIQYRIGNRIKGFSKLHEAFAPYFTTTVWFDTWKTKVLQVMGLNDMQLYDFYRGTVRFRFDKMAVERLGGTNEIHIYRLKHSSLLQEVDGKKRVVVRMGIPSSTKMDEFDWLMIKPSQLGITDIEDEIALPLYAQQHALDRFEERALFGRGYVQAFLGYTFSQGQARTVVRKGHVLLECYIGPFKVGYFVVSLHEDKWLIRTFLFLTNEGTPEGNKLKRLTQLERLDTKYLMLDRMHAFLTYDISGDHDLRNIFTKSGCESILDYADELNKNGGELKSPEVIYQYLFGAEENIQAKK
;
A
#
# COMPACT_ATOMS: atom_id res chain seq x y z
N MET A 1 -7.82 -1.64 29.10
CA MET A 1 -7.53 -3.04 28.72
C MET A 1 -8.37 -4.03 29.50
N VAL A 2 -8.28 -4.08 30.83
CA VAL A 2 -8.94 -5.13 31.65
C VAL A 2 -10.03 -4.60 32.59
N GLY A 3 -10.39 -3.31 32.48
CA GLY A 3 -11.35 -2.64 33.35
C GLY A 3 -10.73 -2.06 34.62
N LYS A 4 -11.56 -1.44 35.46
CA LYS A 4 -11.14 -0.80 36.72
C LYS A 4 -10.82 -1.85 37.79
N GLY A 5 -9.88 -1.56 38.70
CA GLY A 5 -9.59 -2.39 39.88
C GLY A 5 -8.48 -3.43 39.70
N TYR A 6 -8.05 -3.73 38.47
CA TYR A 6 -7.00 -4.73 38.22
C TYR A 6 -5.58 -4.15 38.30
N PHE A 7 -5.38 -2.90 37.92
CA PHE A 7 -4.06 -2.26 38.01
C PHE A 7 -3.67 -1.98 39.47
N GLU A 8 -4.66 -1.79 40.34
CA GLU A 8 -4.53 -1.62 41.78
C GLU A 8 -4.08 -2.92 42.49
N LEU A 9 -4.18 -4.08 41.81
CA LEU A 9 -3.63 -5.34 42.31
C LEU A 9 -2.11 -5.42 42.14
N LEU A 10 -1.51 -4.55 41.30
CA LEU A 10 -0.06 -4.49 41.14
C LEU A 10 0.55 -3.66 42.28
N PRO A 11 1.49 -4.22 43.06
CA PRO A 11 2.23 -3.45 44.05
C PRO A 11 2.99 -2.30 43.38
N GLU A 12 3.15 -1.19 44.09
CA GLU A 12 3.88 -0.02 43.57
C GLU A 12 5.30 -0.38 43.12
N SER A 13 5.97 -1.30 43.81
CA SER A 13 7.29 -1.82 43.40
C SER A 13 7.27 -2.49 42.03
N SER A 14 6.18 -3.20 41.69
CA SER A 14 5.99 -3.79 40.36
C SER A 14 5.74 -2.73 39.30
N LEU A 15 4.97 -1.69 39.61
CA LEU A 15 4.73 -0.57 38.69
C LEU A 15 6.03 0.19 38.41
N ARG A 16 6.85 0.45 39.43
CA ARG A 16 8.19 1.05 39.25
C ARG A 16 9.09 0.16 38.39
N LEU A 17 9.07 -1.16 38.61
CA LEU A 17 9.83 -2.12 37.80
C LEU A 17 9.38 -2.09 36.32
N LEU A 18 8.07 -2.10 36.07
CA LEU A 18 7.49 -2.00 34.73
C LEU A 18 7.90 -0.70 34.02
N TYR A 19 7.93 0.42 34.75
CA TYR A 19 8.37 1.71 34.20
C TYR A 19 9.86 1.68 33.83
N VAL A 20 10.72 1.19 34.74
CA VAL A 20 12.17 1.09 34.51
C VAL A 20 12.53 0.13 33.37
N HIS A 21 11.76 -0.96 33.23
CA HIS A 21 11.99 -1.98 32.19
C HIS A 21 11.05 -1.86 31.00
N ARG A 22 10.41 -0.70 30.81
CA ARG A 22 9.61 -0.44 29.61
C ARG A 22 10.47 -0.67 28.37
N TYR A 23 9.93 -1.36 27.36
CA TYR A 23 10.66 -1.52 26.11
C TYR A 23 10.89 -0.16 25.46
N PRO A 24 12.08 0.09 24.89
CA PRO A 24 12.36 1.36 24.23
C PRO A 24 11.51 1.50 22.95
N PRO A 25 11.33 2.73 22.45
CA PRO A 25 10.81 2.96 21.10
C PRO A 25 11.62 2.18 20.06
N ILE A 26 11.00 1.90 18.91
CA ILE A 26 11.66 1.14 17.86
C ILE A 26 12.91 1.87 17.37
N LYS A 27 14.04 1.15 17.37
CA LYS A 27 15.30 1.65 16.82
C LYS A 27 15.56 1.00 15.46
N VAL A 28 15.74 1.86 14.45
CA VAL A 28 16.00 1.45 13.06
C VAL A 28 17.50 1.36 12.80
N ILE A 29 17.98 0.19 12.39
CA ILE A 29 19.40 -0.12 12.16
C ILE A 29 19.61 -0.60 10.71
N PRO A 30 20.15 0.22 9.80
CA PRO A 30 20.50 -0.22 8.45
C PRO A 30 21.65 -1.23 8.47
N GLN A 31 21.50 -2.34 7.75
CA GLN A 31 22.54 -3.36 7.57
C GLN A 31 23.44 -3.02 6.38
N GLY A 32 24.32 -2.06 6.61
CA GLY A 32 25.36 -1.66 5.67
C GLY A 32 25.11 -0.31 5.01
N LYS A 33 26.19 0.32 4.52
CA LYS A 33 26.21 1.71 4.03
C LYS A 33 25.41 1.95 2.74
N ARG A 34 24.97 0.89 2.04
CA ARG A 34 24.27 0.99 0.74
C ARG A 34 22.77 0.71 0.82
N VAL A 35 22.24 0.43 2.01
CA VAL A 35 20.80 0.17 2.19
C VAL A 35 20.00 1.45 1.98
N MET A 36 20.37 2.51 2.71
CA MET A 36 19.78 3.85 2.64
C MET A 36 20.87 4.91 2.79
N ASN A 37 20.65 6.07 2.16
CA ASN A 37 21.38 7.28 2.51
C ASN A 37 20.79 7.92 3.80
N GLU A 38 21.38 9.01 4.29
CA GLU A 38 20.96 9.65 5.54
C GLU A 38 19.55 10.26 5.47
N GLU A 39 19.20 10.85 4.33
CA GLU A 39 17.89 11.45 4.08
C GLU A 39 16.78 10.38 4.03
N GLU A 40 17.01 9.29 3.29
CA GLU A 40 16.13 8.12 3.23
C GLU A 40 15.92 7.51 4.63
N LEU A 41 16.99 7.39 5.42
CA LEU A 41 16.89 6.86 6.79
C LEU A 41 16.11 7.78 7.72
N PHE A 42 16.31 9.09 7.58
CA PHE A 42 15.58 10.08 8.35
C PHE A 42 14.07 10.04 8.02
N ALA A 43 13.73 10.08 6.73
CA ALA A 43 12.36 9.97 6.26
C ALA A 43 11.71 8.65 6.69
N TYR A 44 12.42 7.51 6.54
CA TYR A 44 11.92 6.20 6.98
C TYR A 44 11.57 6.18 8.46
N LYS A 45 12.40 6.78 9.33
CA LYS A 45 12.15 6.84 10.78
C LYS A 45 10.95 7.73 11.10
N GLN A 46 10.83 8.87 10.44
CA GLN A 46 9.70 9.78 10.65
C GLN A 46 8.39 9.12 10.25
N THR A 47 8.32 8.55 9.04
CA THR A 47 7.11 7.88 8.57
C THR A 47 6.77 6.66 9.41
N LEU A 48 7.75 5.84 9.81
CA LEU A 48 7.50 4.73 10.73
C LEU A 48 6.88 5.19 12.06
N THR A 49 7.38 6.31 12.60
CA THR A 49 6.89 6.86 13.87
C THR A 49 5.45 7.37 13.74
N SER A 50 5.12 8.08 12.65
CA SER A 50 3.77 8.54 12.34
C SER A 50 2.82 7.35 12.16
N LEU A 51 3.19 6.37 11.32
CA LEU A 51 2.39 5.16 11.09
C LEU A 51 2.07 4.42 12.39
N LEU A 52 3.05 4.23 13.28
CA LEU A 52 2.84 3.55 14.56
C LEU A 52 2.04 4.37 15.57
N SER A 53 1.97 5.70 15.40
CA SER A 53 1.20 6.58 16.27
C SER A 53 -0.25 6.72 15.82
N GLU A 54 -0.50 6.65 14.52
CA GLU A 54 -1.82 6.83 13.89
C GLU A 54 -2.62 5.53 13.75
N HIS A 55 -1.99 4.38 13.97
CA HIS A 55 -2.67 3.07 13.98
C HIS A 55 -2.83 2.55 15.39
N TYR A 56 -3.96 1.89 15.65
CA TYR A 56 -4.41 1.51 16.98
C TYR A 56 -4.72 0.02 17.08
N VAL A 57 -4.44 -0.52 18.26
CA VAL A 57 -4.96 -1.79 18.76
C VAL A 57 -6.27 -1.52 19.49
N ASP A 58 -7.31 -2.28 19.14
CA ASP A 58 -8.54 -2.32 19.92
C ASP A 58 -8.41 -3.34 21.05
N THR A 59 -8.64 -2.88 22.27
CA THR A 59 -8.78 -3.75 23.43
C THR A 59 -10.12 -4.49 23.38
N LEU A 60 -10.28 -5.55 24.18
CA LEU A 60 -11.55 -6.27 24.31
C LEU A 60 -12.66 -5.44 24.99
N LEU A 61 -12.32 -4.23 25.46
CA LEU A 61 -13.26 -3.25 25.99
C LEU A 61 -13.50 -2.08 25.01
N ASN A 62 -13.09 -2.23 23.75
CA ASN A 62 -13.21 -1.22 22.68
C ASN A 62 -12.44 0.10 22.95
N GLU A 63 -11.48 0.09 23.87
CA GLU A 63 -10.52 1.20 24.01
C GLU A 63 -9.41 1.06 22.96
N GLN A 64 -8.91 2.19 22.47
CA GLN A 64 -7.84 2.24 21.46
C GLN A 64 -6.49 2.60 22.07
N ILE A 65 -5.45 1.86 21.66
CA ILE A 65 -4.07 2.08 22.08
C ILE A 65 -3.18 2.12 20.84
N SER A 66 -2.40 3.18 20.64
CA SER A 66 -1.53 3.28 19.46
C SER A 66 -0.51 2.14 19.40
N PHE A 67 -0.09 1.74 18.19
CA PHE A 67 0.92 0.70 18.01
C PHE A 67 2.24 1.04 18.71
N ALA A 68 2.62 2.33 18.74
CA ALA A 68 3.78 2.81 19.48
C ALA A 68 3.70 2.47 20.97
N ARG A 69 2.54 2.70 21.61
CA ARG A 69 2.31 2.35 23.03
C ARG A 69 2.11 0.86 23.24
N PHE A 70 1.54 0.16 22.26
CA PHE A 70 1.40 -1.30 22.31
C PHE A 70 2.78 -1.97 22.42
N LEU A 71 3.71 -1.60 21.54
CA LEU A 71 5.06 -2.18 21.46
C LEU A 71 5.99 -1.82 22.62
N THR A 72 5.60 -0.86 23.46
CA THR A 72 6.40 -0.35 24.58
C THR A 72 5.73 -0.68 25.91
N ASP A 73 4.63 0.00 26.22
CA ASP A 73 3.92 0.00 27.50
C ASP A 73 3.12 -1.28 27.73
N VAL A 74 2.31 -1.64 26.74
CA VAL A 74 1.36 -2.75 26.87
C VAL A 74 2.11 -4.07 26.83
N LEU A 75 3.08 -4.18 25.92
CA LEU A 75 3.85 -5.40 25.75
C LEU A 75 4.69 -5.73 26.99
N VAL A 76 5.30 -4.74 27.66
CA VAL A 76 6.02 -4.99 28.92
C VAL A 76 5.06 -5.48 30.01
N LEU A 77 3.85 -4.93 30.07
CA LEU A 77 2.82 -5.35 31.03
C LEU A 77 2.35 -6.78 30.76
N ILE A 78 2.04 -7.12 29.51
CA ILE A 78 1.66 -8.48 29.09
C ILE A 78 2.75 -9.47 29.47
N HIS A 79 4.01 -9.19 29.09
CA HIS A 79 5.14 -10.06 29.40
C HIS A 79 5.39 -10.21 30.90
N TYR A 80 5.22 -9.13 31.66
CA TYR A 80 5.40 -9.17 33.11
C TYR A 80 4.36 -10.06 33.77
N ILE A 81 3.08 -9.88 33.43
CA ILE A 81 1.98 -10.67 34.00
C ILE A 81 2.07 -12.14 33.57
N GLN A 82 2.35 -12.40 32.31
CA GLN A 82 2.38 -13.75 31.75
C GLN A 82 3.60 -14.55 32.24
N TYR A 83 4.78 -13.93 32.39
CA TYR A 83 6.03 -14.68 32.58
C TYR A 83 6.83 -14.36 33.86
N ARG A 84 6.56 -13.24 34.55
CA ARG A 84 7.44 -12.76 35.64
C ARG A 84 6.79 -12.74 37.01
N ILE A 85 5.50 -12.43 37.11
CA ILE A 85 4.83 -12.23 38.40
C ILE A 85 4.70 -13.56 39.18
N GLY A 86 4.17 -14.61 38.55
CA GLY A 86 3.83 -15.87 39.24
C GLY A 86 2.99 -15.65 40.51
N ASN A 87 3.06 -16.54 41.50
CA ASN A 87 2.29 -16.40 42.75
C ASN A 87 2.84 -15.34 43.73
N ARG A 88 3.72 -14.42 43.28
CA ARG A 88 4.41 -13.45 44.15
C ARG A 88 3.55 -12.23 44.52
N ILE A 89 2.41 -12.04 43.85
CA ILE A 89 1.50 -10.92 44.08
C ILE A 89 0.15 -11.43 44.60
N LYS A 90 -0.35 -10.79 45.67
CA LYS A 90 -1.69 -11.07 46.19
C LYS A 90 -2.73 -10.72 45.13
N GLY A 91 -3.59 -11.69 44.77
CA GLY A 91 -4.57 -11.52 43.70
C GLY A 91 -4.02 -11.82 42.29
N PHE A 92 -2.83 -12.41 42.18
CA PHE A 92 -2.25 -12.81 40.89
C PHE A 92 -3.22 -13.62 40.03
N SER A 93 -3.95 -14.59 40.60
CA SER A 93 -4.91 -15.40 39.82
C SER A 93 -5.96 -14.52 39.13
N LYS A 94 -6.50 -13.51 39.82
CA LYS A 94 -7.49 -12.58 39.25
C LYS A 94 -6.87 -11.69 38.17
N LEU A 95 -5.66 -11.19 38.42
CA LEU A 95 -4.92 -10.38 37.46
C LEU A 95 -4.57 -11.19 36.20
N HIS A 96 -4.07 -12.40 36.38
CA HIS A 96 -3.68 -13.31 35.30
C HIS A 96 -4.89 -13.71 34.46
N GLU A 97 -6.02 -14.06 35.10
CA GLU A 97 -7.27 -14.37 34.40
C GLU A 97 -7.77 -13.18 33.57
N ALA A 98 -7.73 -11.97 34.13
CA ALA A 98 -8.16 -10.76 33.42
C ALA A 98 -7.27 -10.42 32.22
N PHE A 99 -5.96 -10.67 32.30
CA PHE A 99 -5.03 -10.45 31.19
C PHE A 99 -4.89 -11.64 30.24
N ALA A 100 -5.37 -12.82 30.60
CA ALA A 100 -5.22 -14.04 29.80
C ALA A 100 -5.64 -13.88 28.33
N PRO A 101 -6.72 -13.17 27.99
CA PRO A 101 -7.10 -12.95 26.60
C PRO A 101 -6.08 -12.14 25.77
N TYR A 102 -5.19 -11.37 26.41
CA TYR A 102 -4.18 -10.52 25.78
C TYR A 102 -2.80 -11.17 25.64
N PHE A 103 -2.60 -12.38 26.18
CA PHE A 103 -1.31 -13.04 26.20
C PHE A 103 -0.78 -13.39 24.81
N THR A 104 0.54 -13.58 24.72
CA THR A 104 1.25 -13.83 23.45
C THR A 104 0.81 -15.10 22.71
N THR A 105 0.09 -16.00 23.39
CA THR A 105 -0.43 -17.25 22.84
C THR A 105 -1.86 -17.12 22.31
N THR A 106 -2.48 -15.93 22.38
CA THR A 106 -3.87 -15.75 21.97
C THR A 106 -4.00 -15.20 20.55
N VAL A 107 -5.17 -15.43 19.96
CA VAL A 107 -5.54 -14.89 18.65
C VAL A 107 -5.53 -13.36 18.65
N TRP A 108 -5.90 -12.72 19.76
CA TRP A 108 -5.85 -11.27 19.89
C TRP A 108 -4.42 -10.75 19.69
N PHE A 109 -3.44 -11.34 20.39
CA PHE A 109 -2.06 -10.90 20.28
C PHE A 109 -1.51 -11.15 18.87
N ASP A 110 -1.74 -12.33 18.31
CA ASP A 110 -1.28 -12.68 16.96
C ASP A 110 -1.87 -11.76 15.88
N THR A 111 -3.16 -11.43 16.01
CA THR A 111 -3.84 -10.47 15.11
C THR A 111 -3.16 -9.11 15.13
N TRP A 112 -2.91 -8.56 16.32
CA TRP A 112 -2.33 -7.22 16.44
C TRP A 112 -0.85 -7.20 16.12
N LYS A 113 -0.09 -8.24 16.47
CA LYS A 113 1.27 -8.45 16.00
C LYS A 113 1.31 -8.41 14.47
N THR A 114 0.45 -9.18 13.81
CA THR A 114 0.38 -9.22 12.34
C THR A 114 0.05 -7.86 11.75
N LYS A 115 -0.94 -7.14 12.29
CA LYS A 115 -1.30 -5.79 11.84
C LYS A 115 -0.16 -4.77 12.02
N VAL A 116 0.55 -4.82 13.14
CA VAL A 116 1.74 -3.97 13.36
C VAL A 116 2.79 -4.24 12.30
N LEU A 117 3.12 -5.51 12.04
CA LEU A 117 4.11 -5.89 11.03
C LEU A 117 3.68 -5.50 9.61
N GLN A 118 2.38 -5.58 9.30
CA GLN A 118 1.82 -5.10 8.04
C GLN A 118 2.01 -3.59 7.87
N VAL A 119 1.70 -2.79 8.89
CA VAL A 119 1.90 -1.33 8.88
C VAL A 119 3.38 -0.97 8.73
N MET A 120 4.27 -1.68 9.42
CA MET A 120 5.71 -1.52 9.23
C MET A 120 6.14 -1.87 7.79
N GLY A 121 5.51 -2.89 7.19
CA GLY A 121 5.74 -3.28 5.80
C GLY A 121 5.30 -2.23 4.78
N LEU A 122 4.29 -1.41 5.09
CA LEU A 122 3.93 -0.27 4.24
C LEU A 122 5.05 0.77 4.18
N ASN A 123 5.78 0.97 5.27
CA ASN A 123 6.91 1.89 5.33
C ASN A 123 8.07 1.43 4.43
N ASP A 124 8.30 0.10 4.34
CA ASP A 124 9.31 -0.49 3.45
C ASP A 124 9.04 -0.19 1.97
N MET A 125 7.76 -0.21 1.58
CA MET A 125 7.34 0.01 0.18
C MET A 125 7.69 1.41 -0.33
N GLN A 126 7.82 2.40 0.55
CA GLN A 126 8.15 3.78 0.17
C GLN A 126 9.56 3.92 -0.40
N LEU A 127 10.46 3.01 -0.05
CA LEU A 127 11.87 3.03 -0.47
C LEU A 127 12.17 2.00 -1.56
N TYR A 128 11.13 1.49 -2.23
CA TYR A 128 11.32 0.69 -3.44
C TYR A 128 12.13 1.48 -4.46
N ASP A 129 13.17 0.85 -5.00
CA ASP A 129 13.96 1.39 -6.08
C ASP A 129 14.13 0.34 -7.17
N PHE A 130 13.82 0.71 -8.41
CA PHE A 130 13.84 -0.20 -9.55
C PHE A 130 15.20 -0.88 -9.72
N TYR A 131 16.31 -0.15 -9.50
CA TYR A 131 17.67 -0.64 -9.70
C TYR A 131 18.33 -1.16 -8.43
N ARG A 132 18.11 -0.49 -7.29
CA ARG A 132 18.75 -0.85 -6.01
C ARG A 132 18.03 -2.02 -5.34
N GLY A 133 16.72 -2.20 -5.57
CA GLY A 133 15.91 -3.24 -4.94
C GLY A 133 14.88 -2.74 -3.94
N THR A 134 14.19 -3.67 -3.27
CA THR A 134 13.16 -3.39 -2.26
C THR A 134 13.77 -3.37 -0.86
N VAL A 135 13.45 -2.34 -0.07
CA VAL A 135 13.83 -2.28 1.35
C VAL A 135 13.01 -3.26 2.16
N ARG A 136 13.61 -3.87 3.19
CA ARG A 136 12.91 -4.72 4.16
C ARG A 136 13.40 -4.57 5.58
N PHE A 137 12.48 -4.59 6.53
CA PHE A 137 12.83 -4.75 7.94
C PHE A 137 12.89 -6.22 8.39
N ARG A 138 13.77 -6.49 9.34
CA ARG A 138 13.78 -7.66 10.22
C ARG A 138 13.38 -7.23 11.61
N PHE A 139 12.60 -8.06 12.29
CA PHE A 139 12.07 -7.78 13.62
C PHE A 139 12.42 -8.86 14.64
N ASP A 140 13.41 -9.72 14.35
CA ASP A 140 13.86 -10.80 15.24
C ASP A 140 14.43 -10.33 16.58
N LYS A 141 14.72 -9.04 16.71
CA LYS A 141 15.16 -8.38 17.95
C LYS A 141 14.04 -7.61 18.66
N MET A 142 12.83 -7.56 18.09
CA MET A 142 11.71 -6.88 18.74
C MET A 142 11.14 -7.71 19.87
N ALA A 143 10.68 -7.02 20.92
CA ALA A 143 10.04 -7.69 22.05
C ALA A 143 8.75 -8.42 21.62
N VAL A 144 8.05 -7.93 20.59
CA VAL A 144 6.80 -8.51 20.10
C VAL A 144 7.00 -9.90 19.47
N GLU A 145 8.23 -10.20 19.05
CA GLU A 145 8.62 -11.50 18.51
C GLU A 145 9.26 -12.39 19.58
N ARG A 146 10.09 -11.80 20.43
CA ARG A 146 10.85 -12.52 21.45
C ARG A 146 10.81 -11.81 22.79
N LEU A 147 10.40 -12.52 23.84
CA LEU A 147 10.46 -12.03 25.21
C LEU A 147 11.85 -11.46 25.55
N GLY A 148 11.88 -10.20 26.00
CA GLY A 148 13.13 -9.50 26.33
C GLY A 148 13.88 -8.91 25.13
N GLY A 149 13.25 -8.82 23.97
CA GLY A 149 13.79 -8.11 22.81
C GLY A 149 14.10 -6.63 23.09
N THR A 150 14.97 -6.05 22.25
CA THR A 150 15.50 -4.68 22.36
C THR A 150 14.68 -3.66 21.58
N ASN A 151 13.60 -4.07 20.90
CA ASN A 151 12.83 -3.25 19.96
C ASN A 151 13.71 -2.64 18.86
N GLU A 152 14.70 -3.41 18.41
CA GLU A 152 15.50 -3.06 17.23
C GLU A 152 14.91 -3.71 15.99
N ILE A 153 14.83 -2.93 14.91
CA ILE A 153 14.61 -3.47 13.56
C ILE A 153 15.85 -3.27 12.72
N HIS A 154 16.19 -4.31 11.97
CA HIS A 154 17.32 -4.29 11.04
C HIS A 154 16.81 -4.14 9.62
N ILE A 155 17.26 -3.09 8.94
CA ILE A 155 16.80 -2.82 7.60
C ILE A 155 17.84 -3.27 6.58
N TYR A 156 17.42 -3.96 5.54
CA TYR A 156 18.27 -4.41 4.44
C TYR A 156 17.57 -4.16 3.10
N ARG A 157 18.28 -4.43 2.00
CA ARG A 157 17.72 -4.26 0.65
C ARG A 157 17.82 -5.55 -0.13
N LEU A 158 16.67 -6.04 -0.58
CA LEU A 158 16.53 -7.19 -1.46
C LEU A 158 16.77 -6.77 -2.90
N LYS A 159 17.83 -7.30 -3.50
CA LYS A 159 18.20 -6.96 -4.88
C LYS A 159 17.18 -7.54 -5.87
N HIS A 160 16.75 -6.73 -6.82
CA HIS A 160 15.91 -7.18 -7.92
C HIS A 160 16.68 -8.04 -8.93
N SER A 161 15.98 -9.01 -9.51
CA SER A 161 16.43 -9.68 -10.74
C SER A 161 16.03 -8.81 -11.93
N SER A 162 17.00 -8.36 -12.72
CA SER A 162 16.77 -7.53 -13.90
C SER A 162 17.49 -8.07 -15.11
N LEU A 163 16.95 -7.79 -16.30
CA LEU A 163 17.55 -8.15 -17.58
C LEU A 163 17.27 -7.08 -18.63
N LEU A 164 18.05 -7.09 -19.72
CA LEU A 164 17.77 -6.27 -20.90
C LEU A 164 16.84 -7.03 -21.83
N GLN A 165 15.68 -6.45 -22.13
CA GLN A 165 14.70 -6.98 -23.07
C GLN A 165 14.52 -6.03 -24.23
N GLU A 166 14.42 -6.55 -25.45
CA GLU A 166 13.97 -5.75 -26.58
C GLU A 166 12.45 -5.58 -26.54
N VAL A 167 11.99 -4.33 -26.50
CA VAL A 167 10.58 -3.97 -26.46
C VAL A 167 10.35 -2.83 -27.44
N ASP A 168 9.51 -3.07 -28.45
CA ASP A 168 9.24 -2.14 -29.55
C ASP A 168 10.52 -1.68 -30.27
N GLY A 169 11.44 -2.61 -30.55
CA GLY A 169 12.72 -2.32 -31.22
C GLY A 169 13.74 -1.57 -30.36
N LYS A 170 13.49 -1.38 -29.05
CA LYS A 170 14.40 -0.72 -28.11
C LYS A 170 14.77 -1.64 -26.96
N LYS A 171 16.06 -1.75 -26.67
CA LYS A 171 16.54 -2.46 -25.47
C LYS A 171 16.19 -1.66 -24.22
N ARG A 172 15.46 -2.28 -23.30
CA ARG A 172 15.03 -1.68 -22.03
C ARG A 172 15.33 -2.63 -20.88
N VAL A 173 15.69 -2.07 -19.73
CA VAL A 173 15.82 -2.86 -18.49
C VAL A 173 14.42 -3.20 -18.00
N VAL A 174 14.21 -4.46 -17.67
CA VAL A 174 13.00 -4.97 -17.03
C VAL A 174 13.36 -5.67 -15.73
N VAL A 175 12.50 -5.56 -14.73
CA VAL A 175 12.67 -6.19 -13.41
C VAL A 175 11.64 -7.30 -13.25
N ARG A 176 12.09 -8.46 -12.76
CA ARG A 176 11.20 -9.57 -12.41
C ARG A 176 10.37 -9.18 -11.20
N MET A 177 9.06 -9.35 -11.30
CA MET A 177 8.12 -9.03 -10.23
C MET A 177 7.99 -10.22 -9.28
N GLY A 178 8.03 -9.91 -7.99
CA GLY A 178 7.90 -10.87 -6.91
C GLY A 178 7.51 -10.15 -5.63
N ILE A 179 6.97 -10.90 -4.68
CA ILE A 179 6.73 -10.42 -3.32
C ILE A 179 7.91 -10.88 -2.48
N PRO A 180 8.48 -10.04 -1.61
CA PRO A 180 9.44 -10.55 -0.67
C PRO A 180 8.88 -11.70 0.16
N SER A 181 9.64 -12.80 0.27
CA SER A 181 9.12 -14.01 0.87
C SER A 181 8.77 -13.80 2.35
N SER A 182 7.69 -14.44 2.80
CA SER A 182 7.30 -14.46 4.21
C SER A 182 8.08 -15.51 5.00
N THR A 183 8.68 -16.50 4.31
CA THR A 183 9.39 -17.63 4.93
C THR A 183 10.90 -17.55 4.77
N LYS A 184 11.39 -16.88 3.71
CA LYS A 184 12.82 -16.76 3.41
C LYS A 184 13.26 -15.30 3.44
N MET A 185 14.36 -15.03 4.14
CA MET A 185 14.77 -13.63 4.41
C MET A 185 15.29 -12.90 3.18
N ASP A 186 16.06 -13.56 2.32
CA ASP A 186 16.80 -12.92 1.22
C ASP A 186 16.23 -13.25 -0.18
N GLU A 187 14.96 -13.66 -0.24
CA GLU A 187 14.34 -14.14 -1.47
C GLU A 187 13.02 -13.42 -1.77
N PHE A 188 12.69 -13.41 -3.05
CA PHE A 188 11.35 -13.09 -3.53
C PHE A 188 10.61 -14.38 -3.87
N ASP A 189 9.35 -14.45 -3.46
CA ASP A 189 8.38 -15.35 -4.06
C ASP A 189 8.00 -14.75 -5.42
N TRP A 190 8.63 -15.27 -6.48
CA TRP A 190 8.47 -14.75 -7.83
C TRP A 190 7.07 -15.03 -8.39
N LEU A 191 6.47 -14.04 -9.04
CA LEU A 191 5.17 -14.20 -9.66
C LEU A 191 5.31 -15.03 -10.95
N MET A 192 4.58 -16.15 -10.98
CA MET A 192 4.44 -17.04 -12.12
C MET A 192 2.95 -17.07 -12.49
N ILE A 193 2.62 -16.63 -13.69
CA ILE A 193 1.25 -16.32 -14.11
C ILE A 193 0.88 -17.17 -15.31
N LYS A 194 -0.23 -17.89 -15.20
CA LYS A 194 -0.84 -18.64 -16.30
C LYS A 194 -1.71 -17.73 -17.19
N PRO A 195 -1.87 -18.03 -18.49
CA PRO A 195 -2.78 -17.30 -19.37
C PRO A 195 -4.21 -17.17 -18.80
N SER A 196 -4.78 -18.24 -18.25
CA SER A 196 -6.10 -18.22 -17.60
C SER A 196 -6.24 -17.21 -16.46
N GLN A 197 -5.17 -16.97 -15.69
CA GLN A 197 -5.16 -15.96 -14.62
C GLN A 197 -5.21 -14.53 -15.16
N LEU A 198 -4.90 -14.32 -16.44
CA LEU A 198 -5.08 -13.04 -17.14
C LEU A 198 -6.39 -12.99 -17.94
N GLY A 199 -7.24 -14.01 -17.84
CA GLY A 199 -8.49 -14.13 -18.59
C GLY A 199 -8.30 -14.56 -20.05
N ILE A 200 -7.11 -15.03 -20.43
CA ILE A 200 -6.81 -15.54 -21.77
C ILE A 200 -7.21 -17.02 -21.79
N THR A 201 -8.17 -17.39 -22.66
CA THR A 201 -8.75 -18.74 -22.71
C THR A 201 -8.54 -19.46 -24.03
N ASP A 202 -7.94 -18.79 -25.02
CA ASP A 202 -7.69 -19.26 -26.38
C ASP A 202 -6.31 -19.91 -26.56
N ILE A 203 -5.52 -20.00 -25.48
CA ILE A 203 -4.23 -20.68 -25.45
C ILE A 203 -4.41 -22.04 -24.76
N GLU A 204 -4.11 -23.14 -25.46
CA GLU A 204 -4.20 -24.50 -24.91
C GLU A 204 -3.16 -24.76 -23.82
N ASP A 205 -2.03 -24.06 -23.88
CA ASP A 205 -0.91 -24.22 -22.97
C ASP A 205 -1.05 -23.30 -21.73
N GLU A 206 -1.33 -23.91 -20.59
CA GLU A 206 -1.47 -23.26 -19.28
C GLU A 206 -0.15 -23.15 -18.49
N ILE A 207 0.99 -23.12 -19.20
CA ILE A 207 2.30 -22.89 -18.59
C ILE A 207 2.33 -21.52 -17.88
N ALA A 208 2.72 -21.55 -16.61
CA ALA A 208 2.93 -20.36 -15.82
C ALA A 208 4.24 -19.68 -16.21
N LEU A 209 4.19 -18.42 -16.63
CA LEU A 209 5.34 -17.63 -17.07
C LEU A 209 5.68 -16.53 -16.06
N PRO A 210 6.97 -16.15 -15.92
CA PRO A 210 7.38 -15.10 -15.00
C PRO A 210 6.85 -13.73 -15.44
N LEU A 211 6.48 -12.89 -14.47
CA LEU A 211 6.08 -11.51 -14.71
C LEU A 211 7.27 -10.55 -14.57
N TYR A 212 7.40 -9.64 -15.52
CA TYR A 212 8.37 -8.55 -15.51
C TYR A 212 7.68 -7.20 -15.65
N ALA A 213 8.32 -6.14 -15.16
CA ALA A 213 7.86 -4.77 -15.35
C ALA A 213 8.97 -3.88 -15.91
N GLN A 214 8.57 -2.97 -16.81
CA GLN A 214 9.42 -1.87 -17.24
C GLN A 214 9.43 -0.77 -16.18
N GLN A 215 10.58 -0.09 -16.02
CA GLN A 215 10.67 1.10 -15.18
C GLN A 215 9.60 2.14 -15.54
N HIS A 216 9.38 2.34 -16.85
CA HIS A 216 8.37 3.26 -17.38
C HIS A 216 6.97 2.98 -16.83
N ALA A 217 6.59 1.72 -16.62
CA ALA A 217 5.28 1.38 -16.06
C ALA A 217 5.15 1.82 -14.60
N LEU A 218 6.20 1.63 -13.81
CA LEU A 218 6.22 2.02 -12.40
C LEU A 218 6.28 3.55 -12.24
N ASP A 219 7.08 4.23 -13.06
CA ASP A 219 7.15 5.69 -13.08
C ASP A 219 5.79 6.29 -13.48
N ARG A 220 5.08 5.69 -14.46
CA ARG A 220 3.73 6.14 -14.86
C ARG A 220 2.68 5.89 -13.79
N PHE A 221 2.77 4.79 -13.05
CA PHE A 221 1.91 4.54 -11.90
C PHE A 221 2.12 5.62 -10.84
N GLU A 222 3.37 5.88 -10.44
CA GLU A 222 3.68 6.87 -9.42
C GLU A 222 3.27 8.30 -9.84
N GLU A 223 3.59 8.72 -11.07
CA GLU A 223 3.24 10.04 -11.61
C GLU A 223 1.71 10.26 -11.64
N ARG A 224 0.95 9.23 -12.03
CA ARG A 224 -0.48 9.37 -12.34
C ARG A 224 -1.40 9.00 -11.19
N ALA A 225 -1.06 7.96 -10.43
CA ALA A 225 -1.86 7.53 -9.27
C ALA A 225 -1.48 8.29 -7.98
N LEU A 226 -0.37 9.03 -7.98
CA LEU A 226 0.20 9.70 -6.80
C LEU A 226 0.42 8.74 -5.63
N PHE A 227 0.88 7.53 -5.95
CA PHE A 227 1.14 6.47 -4.98
C PHE A 227 2.50 5.83 -5.23
N GLY A 228 3.20 5.47 -4.16
CA GLY A 228 4.59 5.00 -4.26
C GLY A 228 4.71 3.73 -5.10
N ARG A 229 5.70 3.71 -6.01
CA ARG A 229 5.99 2.59 -6.92
C ARG A 229 6.13 1.21 -6.24
N GLY A 230 6.57 1.17 -4.97
CA GLY A 230 6.70 -0.09 -4.22
C GLY A 230 5.38 -0.79 -3.93
N TYR A 231 4.27 -0.04 -3.94
CA TYR A 231 2.92 -0.60 -3.82
C TYR A 231 2.61 -1.63 -4.91
N VAL A 232 3.16 -1.42 -6.12
CA VAL A 232 2.89 -2.30 -7.27
C VAL A 232 3.31 -3.74 -6.98
N GLN A 233 4.41 -3.97 -6.24
CA GLN A 233 4.81 -5.33 -5.85
C GLN A 233 3.77 -5.99 -4.94
N ALA A 234 3.32 -5.27 -3.91
CA ALA A 234 2.33 -5.78 -2.97
C ALA A 234 0.97 -6.01 -3.65
N PHE A 235 0.55 -5.06 -4.49
CA PHE A 235 -0.66 -5.14 -5.29
C PHE A 235 -0.66 -6.38 -6.19
N LEU A 236 0.35 -6.53 -7.07
CA LEU A 236 0.43 -7.68 -7.97
C LEU A 236 0.50 -9.00 -7.19
N GLY A 237 1.25 -8.99 -6.09
CA GLY A 237 1.35 -10.10 -5.18
C GLY A 237 0.00 -10.59 -4.66
N TYR A 238 -0.75 -9.67 -4.05
CA TYR A 238 -2.08 -9.93 -3.54
C TYR A 238 -3.02 -10.40 -4.66
N THR A 239 -3.09 -9.67 -5.77
CA THR A 239 -3.98 -9.97 -6.91
C THR A 239 -3.80 -11.39 -7.44
N PHE A 240 -2.57 -11.83 -7.65
CA PHE A 240 -2.31 -13.16 -8.20
C PHE A 240 -2.34 -14.27 -7.14
N SER A 241 -1.99 -14.00 -5.88
CA SER A 241 -2.11 -14.97 -4.79
C SER A 241 -3.56 -15.34 -4.46
N GLN A 242 -4.49 -14.40 -4.60
CA GLN A 242 -5.91 -14.59 -4.30
C GLN A 242 -6.71 -15.07 -5.53
N GLY A 243 -6.09 -15.14 -6.71
CA GLY A 243 -6.76 -15.51 -7.96
C GLY A 243 -7.84 -14.52 -8.41
N GLN A 244 -7.72 -13.25 -8.02
CA GLN A 244 -8.75 -12.21 -8.25
C GLN A 244 -8.34 -11.19 -9.32
N ALA A 245 -7.42 -11.56 -10.22
CA ALA A 245 -7.02 -10.68 -11.31
C ALA A 245 -8.22 -10.34 -12.20
N ARG A 246 -8.60 -9.06 -12.21
CA ARG A 246 -9.62 -8.53 -13.12
C ARG A 246 -8.95 -7.95 -14.35
N THR A 247 -9.36 -8.42 -15.51
CA THR A 247 -8.68 -8.09 -16.75
C THR A 247 -9.65 -7.76 -17.88
N VAL A 248 -9.17 -6.98 -18.85
CA VAL A 248 -9.80 -6.80 -20.15
C VAL A 248 -8.85 -7.30 -21.21
N VAL A 249 -9.19 -8.42 -21.86
CA VAL A 249 -8.38 -9.01 -22.93
C VAL A 249 -8.55 -8.20 -24.22
N ARG A 250 -7.43 -7.86 -24.86
CA ARG A 250 -7.35 -7.16 -26.14
C ARG A 250 -6.44 -7.96 -27.08
N LYS A 251 -6.49 -7.63 -28.38
CA LYS A 251 -5.57 -8.23 -29.34
C LYS A 251 -4.12 -7.85 -28.99
N GLY A 252 -3.32 -8.83 -28.61
CA GLY A 252 -1.89 -8.68 -28.32
C GLY A 252 -1.52 -8.15 -26.93
N HIS A 253 -2.50 -7.83 -26.07
CA HIS A 253 -2.24 -7.41 -24.69
C HIS A 253 -3.48 -7.56 -23.80
N VAL A 254 -3.27 -7.50 -22.50
CA VAL A 254 -4.31 -7.51 -21.46
C VAL A 254 -4.19 -6.23 -20.65
N LEU A 255 -5.33 -5.64 -20.30
CA LEU A 255 -5.41 -4.58 -19.33
C LEU A 255 -5.72 -5.19 -17.97
N LEU A 256 -4.75 -5.20 -17.06
CA LEU A 256 -4.93 -5.65 -15.68
C LEU A 256 -5.42 -4.47 -14.84
N GLU A 257 -6.63 -4.57 -14.29
CA GLU A 257 -7.18 -3.54 -13.39
C GLU A 257 -6.26 -3.33 -12.19
N CYS A 258 -5.99 -2.07 -11.86
CA CYS A 258 -5.18 -1.67 -10.72
C CYS A 258 -6.02 -0.91 -9.71
N TYR A 259 -5.91 -1.31 -8.44
CA TYR A 259 -6.68 -0.78 -7.33
C TYR A 259 -5.75 -0.20 -6.25
N ILE A 260 -6.16 0.93 -5.66
CA ILE A 260 -5.62 1.46 -4.41
C ILE A 260 -6.72 1.35 -3.36
N GLY A 261 -6.57 0.44 -2.40
CA GLY A 261 -7.67 0.05 -1.52
C GLY A 261 -8.87 -0.44 -2.33
N PRO A 262 -10.10 0.07 -2.10
CA PRO A 262 -11.28 -0.32 -2.87
C PRO A 262 -11.37 0.39 -4.23
N PHE A 263 -10.53 1.38 -4.51
CA PHE A 263 -10.69 2.27 -5.65
C PHE A 263 -9.90 1.81 -6.86
N LYS A 264 -10.57 1.61 -7.99
CA LYS A 264 -9.92 1.37 -9.29
C LYS A 264 -9.31 2.66 -9.79
N VAL A 265 -7.99 2.68 -9.98
CA VAL A 265 -7.24 3.88 -10.40
C VAL A 265 -6.75 3.80 -11.85
N GLY A 266 -6.74 2.61 -12.45
CA GLY A 266 -6.29 2.45 -13.83
C GLY A 266 -5.98 1.00 -14.18
N TYR A 267 -5.09 0.84 -15.16
CA TYR A 267 -4.74 -0.44 -15.76
C TYR A 267 -3.24 -0.57 -16.01
N PHE A 268 -2.67 -1.72 -15.67
CA PHE A 268 -1.37 -2.13 -16.20
C PHE A 268 -1.56 -2.83 -17.54
N VAL A 269 -0.79 -2.40 -18.55
CA VAL A 269 -0.77 -3.04 -19.87
C VAL A 269 0.22 -4.21 -19.83
N VAL A 270 -0.30 -5.43 -19.91
CA VAL A 270 0.46 -6.68 -19.87
C VAL A 270 0.46 -7.32 -21.26
N SER A 271 1.62 -7.68 -21.80
CA SER A 271 1.70 -8.46 -23.04
C SER A 271 2.66 -9.63 -22.91
N LEU A 272 2.42 -10.68 -23.70
CA LEU A 272 3.34 -11.79 -23.82
C LEU A 272 4.56 -11.36 -24.63
N HIS A 273 5.76 -11.61 -24.12
CA HIS A 273 7.02 -11.39 -24.82
C HIS A 273 7.86 -12.66 -24.69
N GLU A 274 7.93 -13.44 -25.76
CA GLU A 274 8.65 -14.72 -25.80
C GLU A 274 8.14 -15.66 -24.68
N ASP A 275 8.93 -15.84 -23.63
CA ASP A 275 8.72 -16.73 -22.50
C ASP A 275 8.36 -15.99 -21.19
N LYS A 276 7.90 -14.73 -21.28
CA LYS A 276 7.53 -13.93 -20.10
C LYS A 276 6.35 -13.00 -20.33
N TRP A 277 5.65 -12.68 -19.24
CA TRP A 277 4.70 -11.57 -19.22
C TRP A 277 5.43 -10.26 -18.93
N LEU A 278 5.08 -9.20 -19.66
CA LEU A 278 5.68 -7.88 -19.50
C LEU A 278 4.63 -6.82 -19.23
N ILE A 279 4.74 -6.15 -18.09
CA ILE A 279 4.05 -4.89 -17.80
C ILE A 279 4.82 -3.76 -18.51
N ARG A 280 4.18 -3.17 -19.52
CA ARG A 280 4.79 -2.16 -20.40
C ARG A 280 4.55 -0.73 -19.95
N THR A 281 3.35 -0.45 -19.46
CA THR A 281 2.97 0.88 -19.01
C THR A 281 1.80 0.81 -18.03
N PHE A 282 1.51 1.95 -17.39
CA PHE A 282 0.31 2.16 -16.59
C PHE A 282 -0.56 3.22 -17.27
N LEU A 283 -1.82 2.89 -17.51
CA LEU A 283 -2.85 3.80 -18.00
C LEU A 283 -3.74 4.20 -16.83
N PHE A 284 -3.82 5.49 -16.55
CA PHE A 284 -4.77 6.02 -15.58
C PHE A 284 -6.19 5.88 -16.14
N LEU A 285 -7.21 5.85 -15.27
CA LEU A 285 -8.57 5.48 -15.64
C LEU A 285 -9.18 6.32 -16.78
N THR A 286 -8.81 7.59 -16.88
CA THR A 286 -9.27 8.52 -17.93
C THR A 286 -8.44 8.44 -19.22
N ASN A 287 -7.31 7.74 -19.23
CA ASN A 287 -6.45 7.68 -20.41
C ASN A 287 -7.12 6.92 -21.55
N GLU A 288 -6.95 7.45 -22.77
CA GLU A 288 -7.25 6.72 -24.00
C GLU A 288 -6.56 5.36 -24.02
N GLY A 289 -7.28 4.33 -24.45
CA GLY A 289 -6.86 2.93 -24.39
C GLY A 289 -7.47 2.14 -23.22
N THR A 290 -7.96 2.82 -22.18
CA THR A 290 -8.80 2.19 -21.14
C THR A 290 -10.27 2.14 -21.59
N PRO A 291 -11.09 1.19 -21.09
CA PRO A 291 -12.53 1.19 -21.35
C PRO A 291 -13.21 2.52 -20.99
N GLU A 292 -12.86 3.08 -19.83
CA GLU A 292 -13.41 4.30 -19.27
C GLU A 292 -12.95 5.54 -20.04
N GLY A 293 -11.65 5.69 -20.27
CA GLY A 293 -11.11 6.80 -21.07
C GLY A 293 -11.66 6.84 -22.49
N ASN A 294 -11.85 5.68 -23.14
CA ASN A 294 -12.50 5.62 -24.45
C ASN A 294 -13.99 6.03 -24.40
N LYS A 295 -14.67 5.79 -23.27
CA LYS A 295 -16.05 6.26 -23.06
C LYS A 295 -16.09 7.76 -22.76
N LEU A 296 -15.15 8.26 -21.96
CA LEU A 296 -14.98 9.68 -21.67
C LEU A 296 -14.73 10.49 -22.95
N LYS A 297 -13.81 10.05 -23.81
CA LYS A 297 -13.54 10.66 -25.12
C LYS A 297 -14.80 10.73 -25.99
N ARG A 298 -15.63 9.69 -26.02
CA ARG A 298 -16.89 9.71 -26.78
C ARG A 298 -17.93 10.70 -26.23
N LEU A 299 -17.95 10.92 -24.92
CA LEU A 299 -18.89 11.84 -24.27
C LEU A 299 -18.44 13.31 -24.36
N THR A 300 -17.15 13.56 -24.42
CA THR A 300 -16.56 14.91 -24.27
C THR A 300 -15.79 15.40 -25.49
N GLN A 301 -15.49 14.50 -26.44
CA GLN A 301 -14.58 14.74 -27.56
C GLN A 301 -13.15 15.15 -27.14
N LEU A 302 -12.79 14.95 -25.87
CA LEU A 302 -11.42 15.22 -25.39
C LEU A 302 -10.42 14.33 -26.11
N GLU A 303 -9.44 14.97 -26.74
CA GLU A 303 -8.26 14.31 -27.26
C GLU A 303 -7.17 14.18 -26.18
N ARG A 304 -6.19 13.33 -26.44
CA ARG A 304 -5.11 13.05 -25.49
C ARG A 304 -4.37 14.30 -25.01
N LEU A 305 -4.20 15.30 -25.88
CA LEU A 305 -3.53 16.56 -25.53
C LEU A 305 -4.38 17.39 -24.58
N ASP A 306 -5.70 17.38 -24.74
CA ASP A 306 -6.64 18.07 -23.87
C ASP A 306 -6.64 17.46 -22.47
N THR A 307 -6.71 16.12 -22.39
CA THR A 307 -6.66 15.41 -21.11
C THR A 307 -5.38 15.72 -20.34
N LYS A 308 -4.25 15.87 -21.06
CA LYS A 308 -2.96 16.25 -20.46
C LYS A 308 -2.93 17.71 -20.04
N TYR A 309 -3.48 18.62 -20.87
CA TYR A 309 -3.56 20.05 -20.56
C TYR A 309 -4.39 20.31 -19.30
N LEU A 310 -5.53 19.65 -19.18
CA LEU A 310 -6.42 19.71 -18.01
C LEU A 310 -5.93 18.84 -16.84
N MET A 311 -4.81 18.12 -16.99
CA MET A 311 -4.27 17.16 -16.03
C MET A 311 -5.26 16.07 -15.60
N LEU A 312 -6.28 15.79 -16.42
CA LEU A 312 -7.23 14.72 -16.18
C LEU A 312 -6.59 13.33 -16.34
N ASP A 313 -5.34 13.24 -16.83
CA ASP A 313 -4.57 12.01 -17.02
C ASP A 313 -3.87 11.49 -15.74
N ARG A 314 -4.16 12.10 -14.58
CA ARG A 314 -3.55 11.84 -13.28
C ARG A 314 -4.48 12.25 -12.14
N MET A 315 -4.28 11.70 -10.95
CA MET A 315 -5.02 12.03 -9.72
C MET A 315 -4.91 13.50 -9.33
N HIS A 316 -3.86 14.21 -9.75
CA HIS A 316 -3.61 15.59 -9.35
C HIS A 316 -4.79 16.53 -9.63
N ALA A 317 -5.44 16.44 -10.79
CA ALA A 317 -6.60 17.28 -11.10
C ALA A 317 -7.76 17.03 -10.12
N PHE A 318 -8.03 15.76 -9.82
CA PHE A 318 -9.11 15.34 -8.92
C PHE A 318 -8.86 15.72 -7.46
N LEU A 319 -7.60 15.90 -7.06
CA LEU A 319 -7.23 16.41 -5.74
C LEU A 319 -7.13 17.94 -5.68
N THR A 320 -7.12 18.62 -6.82
CA THR A 320 -6.93 20.08 -6.89
C THR A 320 -8.24 20.82 -7.12
N TYR A 321 -9.13 20.25 -7.94
CA TYR A 321 -10.37 20.88 -8.37
C TYR A 321 -11.59 20.13 -7.81
N ASP A 322 -12.66 20.86 -7.48
CA ASP A 322 -13.91 20.28 -6.98
C ASP A 322 -14.76 19.63 -8.09
N ILE A 323 -14.18 18.62 -8.76
CA ILE A 323 -14.84 17.88 -9.84
C ILE A 323 -16.01 17.04 -9.29
N SER A 324 -15.89 16.54 -8.05
CA SER A 324 -16.92 15.70 -7.41
C SER A 324 -18.13 16.50 -6.95
N GLY A 325 -17.94 17.77 -6.54
CA GLY A 325 -19.00 18.70 -6.16
C GLY A 325 -19.76 19.32 -7.34
N ASP A 326 -19.15 19.44 -8.52
CA ASP A 326 -19.81 19.91 -9.74
C ASP A 326 -20.72 18.82 -10.34
N HIS A 327 -22.03 19.12 -10.41
CA HIS A 327 -23.05 18.16 -10.85
C HIS A 327 -22.80 17.61 -12.27
N ASP A 328 -22.42 18.46 -13.20
CA ASP A 328 -22.32 18.09 -14.62
C ASP A 328 -21.03 17.32 -14.89
N LEU A 329 -19.92 17.77 -14.32
CA LEU A 329 -18.64 17.06 -14.39
C LEU A 329 -18.73 15.70 -13.71
N ARG A 330 -19.27 15.63 -12.49
CA ARG A 330 -19.50 14.36 -11.79
C ARG A 330 -20.30 13.39 -12.67
N ASN A 331 -21.39 13.86 -13.26
CA ASN A 331 -22.24 13.06 -14.13
C ASN A 331 -21.47 12.52 -15.36
N ILE A 332 -20.60 13.32 -15.98
CA ILE A 332 -19.74 12.85 -17.09
C ILE A 332 -18.80 11.74 -16.62
N PHE A 333 -18.08 11.96 -15.53
CA PHE A 333 -17.11 10.98 -15.02
C PHE A 333 -17.80 9.69 -14.59
N THR A 334 -18.93 9.76 -13.86
CA THR A 334 -19.74 8.58 -13.51
C THR A 334 -20.25 7.85 -14.75
N LYS A 335 -20.83 8.56 -15.73
CA LYS A 335 -21.28 7.95 -16.99
C LYS A 335 -20.15 7.31 -17.77
N SER A 336 -18.93 7.85 -17.70
CA SER A 336 -17.74 7.27 -18.34
C SER A 336 -17.19 6.03 -17.63
N GLY A 337 -17.64 5.75 -16.39
CA GLY A 337 -17.11 4.68 -15.54
C GLY A 337 -15.92 5.11 -14.67
N CYS A 338 -15.62 6.40 -14.62
CA CYS A 338 -14.55 7.00 -13.82
C CYS A 338 -15.00 7.40 -12.39
N GLU A 339 -16.14 6.93 -11.90
CA GLU A 339 -16.62 7.29 -10.55
C GLU A 339 -15.62 6.91 -9.46
N SER A 340 -14.95 5.77 -9.61
CA SER A 340 -14.02 5.27 -8.61
C SER A 340 -12.83 6.20 -8.33
N ILE A 341 -12.42 7.05 -9.27
CA ILE A 341 -11.35 8.04 -9.02
C ILE A 341 -11.89 9.29 -8.32
N LEU A 342 -13.17 9.63 -8.49
CA LEU A 342 -13.82 10.68 -7.71
C LEU A 342 -13.95 10.24 -6.26
N ASP A 343 -14.45 9.02 -6.02
CA ASP A 343 -14.56 8.48 -4.66
C ASP A 343 -13.20 8.39 -3.96
N TYR A 344 -12.14 8.06 -4.71
CA TYR A 344 -10.79 8.05 -4.17
C TYR A 344 -10.30 9.45 -3.79
N ALA A 345 -10.55 10.45 -4.64
CA ALA A 345 -10.20 11.84 -4.34
C ALA A 345 -10.97 12.36 -3.13
N ASP A 346 -12.27 12.07 -3.06
CA ASP A 346 -13.11 12.43 -1.91
C ASP A 346 -12.59 11.81 -0.62
N GLU A 347 -12.20 10.52 -0.63
CA GLU A 347 -11.60 9.83 0.52
C GLU A 347 -10.32 10.53 1.01
N LEU A 348 -9.43 10.92 0.09
CA LEU A 348 -8.19 11.61 0.43
C LEU A 348 -8.45 13.03 0.96
N ASN A 349 -9.49 13.71 0.48
CA ASN A 349 -9.84 15.07 0.87
C ASN A 349 -10.69 15.16 2.14
N LYS A 350 -11.19 14.04 2.70
CA LYS A 350 -12.02 14.02 3.93
C LYS A 350 -11.43 14.79 5.11
N ASN A 351 -10.10 14.94 5.16
CA ASN A 351 -9.38 15.55 6.28
C ASN A 351 -8.64 16.86 5.94
N GLY A 352 -8.81 17.47 4.74
CA GLY A 352 -8.29 18.82 4.48
C GLY A 352 -8.14 19.25 3.02
N GLY A 353 -8.24 20.58 2.81
CA GLY A 353 -7.93 21.31 1.58
C GLY A 353 -9.13 22.10 1.01
N GLU A 354 -8.99 23.40 0.75
CA GLU A 354 -9.92 24.12 -0.13
C GLU A 354 -9.66 23.68 -1.58
N LEU A 355 -10.64 23.00 -2.18
CA LEU A 355 -10.61 22.65 -3.60
C LEU A 355 -10.86 23.90 -4.45
N LYS A 356 -10.14 24.00 -5.57
CA LYS A 356 -10.35 25.07 -6.54
C LYS A 356 -11.63 24.82 -7.33
N SER A 357 -12.26 25.90 -7.80
CA SER A 357 -13.38 25.81 -8.75
C SER A 357 -12.95 25.00 -9.99
N PRO A 358 -13.75 24.00 -10.43
CA PRO A 358 -13.47 23.23 -11.64
C PRO A 358 -13.89 23.97 -12.91
N GLU A 359 -14.23 25.27 -12.83
CA GLU A 359 -14.76 26.06 -13.95
C GLU A 359 -13.86 26.04 -15.20
N VAL A 360 -12.54 26.00 -15.06
CA VAL A 360 -11.63 25.88 -16.22
C VAL A 360 -11.86 24.56 -16.98
N ILE A 361 -12.11 23.47 -16.26
CA ILE A 361 -12.40 22.16 -16.87
C ILE A 361 -13.79 22.21 -17.51
N TYR A 362 -14.77 22.79 -16.82
CA TYR A 362 -16.13 22.96 -17.32
C TYR A 362 -16.16 23.79 -18.61
N GLN A 363 -15.55 24.98 -18.60
CA GLN A 363 -15.49 25.88 -19.76
C GLN A 363 -14.75 25.23 -20.93
N TYR A 364 -13.72 24.41 -20.69
CA TYR A 364 -13.06 23.68 -21.77
C TYR A 364 -13.98 22.64 -22.41
N LEU A 365 -14.75 21.92 -21.59
CA LEU A 365 -15.64 20.84 -22.03
C LEU A 365 -16.92 21.35 -22.69
N PHE A 366 -17.47 22.47 -22.23
CA PHE A 366 -18.80 22.94 -22.60
C PHE A 366 -18.83 24.37 -23.17
N GLY A 367 -17.84 25.20 -22.86
CA GLY A 367 -17.81 26.63 -23.22
C GLY A 367 -17.56 26.91 -24.71
N ALA A 368 -17.25 25.90 -25.52
CA ALA A 368 -17.10 26.07 -26.96
C ALA A 368 -18.45 26.14 -27.72
N GLU A 369 -19.56 25.67 -27.13
CA GLU A 369 -20.87 25.68 -27.80
C GLU A 369 -21.55 27.07 -27.81
N GLU A 370 -21.28 27.92 -26.81
CA GLU A 370 -21.92 29.25 -26.72
C GLU A 370 -21.38 30.26 -27.76
N ASN A 371 -20.15 30.08 -28.26
CA ASN A 371 -19.57 30.98 -29.26
C ASN A 371 -20.06 30.74 -30.70
N ILE A 372 -20.78 29.65 -30.95
CA ILE A 372 -21.31 29.31 -32.28
C ILE A 372 -22.74 29.85 -32.47
N GLN A 373 -23.51 30.03 -31.39
CA GLN A 373 -24.85 30.63 -31.47
C GLN A 373 -24.84 32.17 -31.45
N ALA A 374 -23.77 32.81 -31.00
CA ALA A 374 -23.60 34.27 -31.08
C ALA A 374 -23.07 34.78 -32.45
N LYS A 375 -22.85 33.88 -33.42
CA LYS A 375 -22.37 34.18 -34.77
C LYS A 375 -23.25 33.63 -35.90
N LYS A 376 -24.50 33.27 -35.61
CA LYS A 376 -25.58 33.15 -36.59
C LYS A 376 -26.57 34.28 -36.36
#